data_AF-A0A1A0IUM7-F1
#
_entry.id   AF-A0A1A0IUM7-F1
#
_cell.length_a   1.000
_cell.length_b   1.000
_cell.length_c   1.000
_cell.angle_alpha   90.00
_cell.angle_beta   90.00
_cell.angle_gamma   90.00
#
_symmetry.space_group_name_H-M   'P 1'
#
loop_
_entity.id
_entity.type
_entity.pdbx_description
1 polymer ?
#
loop_
_entity_poly.entity_id
_entity_poly.type
_entity_poly.pdbx_seq_one_letter_code
_entity_poly.pdbx_strand_id
1 'polypeptide(L)'
;MTTSDTRTERSPESPDAASQDTTTRRRGLFGRVPGFADPTARSVYGWAIAQLVVNVGIVVTGGAVRLTGSGLGCPTWPQCTDGSFVPHQALGMHGAIEFGNRMLTWVLVVVAIGTWLAVFRRRGSTRGDRWLATLIALGIPFQAVIGGISVLTDLNPWVVSLHFVLSMALVSLATVLVFRTSPHERDKTTNIVAARLGSALSWLIYVLTWATIYVGTVVTGSGPHAGDADAPRNGLDPGAMTQLHADFVFVLVGLALAVAVTARVLQLPQTRAALIYVGLLALQGVIGGIQYATYLPMALVIAHMLGSALLMIGATWLVLWFGSDQRADSAQLSGGDQTDQVGQRERGDAPVN
;
A
#
# COMPACT_ATOMS: atom_id res chain seq x y z
N MET A 1 -34.65 -1.76 79.61
CA MET A 1 -33.47 -2.39 80.24
C MET A 1 -33.00 -3.52 79.34
N THR A 2 -31.70 -3.46 79.05
CA THR A 2 -30.75 -4.43 78.49
C THR A 2 -31.03 -5.92 78.68
N THR A 3 -30.67 -6.70 77.63
CA THR A 3 -29.88 -7.97 77.56
C THR A 3 -30.30 -9.15 78.45
N SER A 4 -30.10 -10.42 78.10
CA SER A 4 -28.89 -11.09 77.60
C SER A 4 -29.26 -12.53 77.17
N ASP A 5 -28.46 -13.20 76.32
CA ASP A 5 -27.85 -14.47 76.73
C ASP A 5 -26.69 -14.93 75.81
N THR A 6 -25.80 -15.69 76.46
CA THR A 6 -24.42 -16.11 76.18
C THR A 6 -24.21 -17.18 75.09
N ARG A 7 -23.00 -17.21 74.47
CA ARG A 7 -22.44 -18.41 73.83
C ARG A 7 -20.90 -18.48 73.90
N THR A 8 -20.45 -19.68 74.22
CA THR A 8 -19.08 -20.19 74.48
C THR A 8 -18.22 -20.37 73.22
N GLU A 9 -16.90 -20.31 73.41
CA GLU A 9 -15.78 -20.35 72.44
C GLU A 9 -15.52 -21.68 71.70
N ARG A 10 -14.99 -21.61 70.45
CA ARG A 10 -13.76 -22.33 70.00
C ARG A 10 -13.24 -21.85 68.63
N SER A 11 -11.91 -21.85 68.52
CA SER A 11 -10.97 -21.31 67.50
C SER A 11 -10.84 -22.11 66.18
N PRO A 12 -10.07 -21.62 65.16
CA PRO A 12 -10.43 -21.64 63.73
C PRO A 12 -9.83 -22.78 62.91
N GLU A 13 -10.50 -23.12 61.81
CA GLU A 13 -10.02 -24.06 60.78
C GLU A 13 -9.72 -23.31 59.47
N SER A 14 -8.54 -23.56 58.89
CA SER A 14 -8.00 -22.93 57.68
C SER A 14 -8.57 -23.53 56.39
N PRO A 15 -8.95 -22.75 55.36
CA PRO A 15 -9.43 -23.28 54.10
C PRO A 15 -8.31 -23.38 53.05
N ASP A 16 -7.64 -24.53 52.97
CA ASP A 16 -6.75 -24.87 51.86
C ASP A 16 -7.27 -26.12 51.12
N ALA A 17 -8.19 -25.91 50.18
CA ALA A 17 -8.54 -26.88 49.14
C ALA A 17 -9.25 -26.17 47.98
N ALA A 18 -8.50 -25.41 47.17
CA ALA A 18 -9.03 -24.89 45.91
C ALA A 18 -7.99 -24.96 44.78
N SER A 19 -8.36 -25.76 43.77
CA SER A 19 -7.96 -25.65 42.37
C SER A 19 -6.47 -25.72 42.01
N GLN A 20 -5.98 -26.94 41.75
CA GLN A 20 -4.99 -27.14 40.69
C GLN A 20 -5.71 -27.64 39.43
N ASP A 21 -6.38 -26.73 38.73
CA ASP A 21 -6.82 -26.99 37.36
C ASP A 21 -5.61 -26.80 36.43
N THR A 22 -4.85 -27.89 36.25
CA THR A 22 -3.81 -28.00 35.24
C THR A 22 -4.43 -28.07 33.84
N THR A 23 -4.96 -26.94 33.36
CA THR A 23 -5.14 -26.72 31.92
C THR A 23 -3.78 -26.47 31.29
N THR A 24 -3.02 -27.55 31.12
CA THR A 24 -1.84 -27.61 30.27
C THR A 24 -2.28 -27.35 28.83
N ARG A 25 -2.43 -26.06 28.48
CA ARG A 25 -2.72 -25.61 27.12
C ARG A 25 -1.58 -26.11 26.26
N ARG A 26 -1.80 -27.20 25.51
CA ARG A 26 -0.87 -27.72 24.49
C ARG A 26 -0.42 -26.53 23.63
N ARG A 27 0.75 -25.96 23.92
CA ARG A 27 1.41 -25.00 23.04
C ARG A 27 1.79 -25.81 21.80
N GLY A 28 0.96 -25.73 20.76
CA GLY A 28 1.30 -26.28 19.45
C GLY A 28 2.64 -25.73 18.96
N LEU A 29 3.22 -26.37 17.96
CA LEU A 29 4.55 -26.07 17.40
C LEU A 29 4.79 -24.56 17.13
N PHE A 30 3.72 -23.81 16.84
CA PHE A 30 3.71 -22.37 16.57
C PHE A 30 3.75 -21.46 17.82
N GLY A 31 3.62 -22.00 19.02
CA GLY A 31 3.64 -21.24 20.28
C GLY A 31 5.04 -20.81 20.75
N ARG A 32 6.10 -21.24 20.05
CA ARG A 32 7.51 -20.96 20.39
C ARG A 32 8.17 -19.88 19.52
N VAL A 33 7.49 -19.37 18.49
CA VAL A 33 8.00 -18.29 17.64
C VAL A 33 7.35 -16.97 18.08
N PRO A 34 8.08 -16.07 18.78
CA PRO A 34 7.56 -14.78 19.17
C PRO A 34 7.06 -14.00 17.94
N GLY A 35 5.81 -13.54 17.97
CA GLY A 35 5.19 -12.77 16.87
C GLY A 35 4.28 -13.55 15.92
N PHE A 36 4.31 -14.89 15.89
CA PHE A 36 3.39 -15.68 15.06
C PHE A 36 2.12 -16.12 15.83
N ALA A 37 2.27 -16.47 17.11
CA ALA A 37 1.14 -16.86 17.97
C ALA A 37 0.31 -15.64 18.41
N ASP A 38 0.96 -14.57 18.86
CA ASP A 38 0.37 -13.28 19.21
C ASP A 38 1.15 -12.14 18.51
N PRO A 39 0.72 -11.72 17.31
CA PRO A 39 1.42 -10.68 16.58
C PRO A 39 1.33 -9.32 17.28
N THR A 40 2.50 -8.72 17.50
CA THR A 40 2.65 -7.37 18.04
C THR A 40 2.36 -6.31 16.97
N ALA A 41 2.16 -5.05 17.37
CA ALA A 41 2.03 -3.95 16.40
C ALA A 41 3.25 -3.84 15.47
N ARG A 42 4.47 -4.02 16.02
CA ARG A 42 5.71 -4.00 15.24
C ARG A 42 5.81 -5.15 14.24
N SER A 43 5.36 -6.36 14.61
CA SER A 43 5.39 -7.48 13.67
C SER A 43 4.37 -7.29 12.53
N VAL A 44 3.16 -6.79 12.81
CA VAL A 44 2.19 -6.47 11.76
C VAL A 44 2.73 -5.38 10.81
N TYR A 45 3.34 -4.34 11.37
CA TYR A 45 3.99 -3.29 10.58
C TYR A 45 5.12 -3.85 9.70
N GLY A 46 5.97 -4.73 10.25
CA GLY A 46 7.03 -5.39 9.50
C GLY A 46 6.51 -6.22 8.32
N TRP A 47 5.42 -6.97 8.51
CA TRP A 47 4.75 -7.69 7.43
C TRP A 47 4.16 -6.74 6.38
N ALA A 48 3.52 -5.64 6.79
CA ALA A 48 3.00 -4.64 5.86
C ALA A 48 4.12 -3.99 5.02
N ILE A 49 5.28 -3.70 5.63
CA ILE A 49 6.47 -3.20 4.91
C ILE A 49 6.99 -4.25 3.94
N ALA A 50 7.13 -5.50 4.38
CA ALA A 50 7.56 -6.60 3.50
C ALA A 50 6.61 -6.72 2.30
N GLN A 51 5.29 -6.65 2.53
CA GLN A 51 4.26 -6.67 1.49
C GLN A 51 4.45 -5.53 0.48
N LEU A 52 4.69 -4.31 0.95
CA LEU A 52 4.94 -3.17 0.08
C LEU A 52 6.21 -3.38 -0.75
N VAL A 53 7.30 -3.80 -0.11
CA VAL A 53 8.60 -4.03 -0.77
C VAL A 53 8.49 -5.12 -1.85
N VAL A 54 7.85 -6.25 -1.58
CA VAL A 54 7.70 -7.31 -2.60
C VAL A 54 6.79 -6.90 -3.75
N ASN A 55 5.75 -6.08 -3.51
CA ASN A 55 4.92 -5.53 -4.57
C ASN A 55 5.68 -4.51 -5.45
N VAL A 56 6.57 -3.71 -4.86
CA VAL A 56 7.46 -2.83 -5.66
C VAL A 56 8.49 -3.67 -6.41
N GLY A 57 9.05 -4.69 -5.77
CA GLY A 57 10.02 -5.61 -6.36
C GLY A 57 9.48 -6.31 -7.60
N ILE A 58 8.26 -6.85 -7.56
CA ILE A 58 7.67 -7.55 -8.71
C ILE A 58 7.43 -6.62 -9.91
N VAL A 59 7.16 -5.34 -9.66
CA VAL A 59 7.02 -4.33 -10.73
C VAL A 59 8.35 -4.14 -11.46
N VAL A 60 9.45 -4.08 -10.71
CA VAL A 60 10.81 -3.94 -11.26
C VAL A 60 11.22 -5.20 -12.02
N THR A 61 11.00 -6.38 -11.46
CA THR A 61 11.37 -7.65 -12.12
C THR A 61 10.49 -7.93 -13.34
N GLY A 62 9.19 -7.64 -13.28
CA GLY A 62 8.29 -7.70 -14.44
C GLY A 62 8.69 -6.70 -15.53
N GLY A 63 9.14 -5.50 -15.16
CA GLY A 63 9.75 -4.55 -16.08
C GLY A 63 11.00 -5.11 -16.76
N ALA A 64 11.85 -5.83 -16.03
CA ALA A 64 13.04 -6.49 -16.58
C ALA A 64 12.67 -7.62 -17.56
N VAL A 65 11.69 -8.46 -17.23
CA VAL A 65 11.15 -9.49 -18.16
C VAL A 65 10.77 -8.85 -19.49
N ARG A 66 9.99 -7.77 -19.41
CA ARG A 66 9.51 -7.03 -20.58
C ARG A 66 10.65 -6.42 -21.39
N LEU A 67 11.57 -5.73 -20.74
CA LEU A 67 12.63 -5.00 -21.44
C LEU A 67 13.71 -5.92 -22.02
N THR A 68 13.85 -7.13 -21.49
CA THR A 68 14.72 -8.17 -22.05
C THR A 68 14.08 -8.97 -23.18
N GLY A 69 12.84 -8.66 -23.60
CA GLY A 69 12.13 -9.45 -24.61
C GLY A 69 11.66 -10.82 -24.09
N SER A 70 11.65 -11.02 -22.77
CA SER A 70 11.35 -12.33 -22.18
C SER A 70 9.86 -12.53 -21.90
N GLY A 71 8.98 -11.59 -22.23
CA GLY A 71 7.55 -11.65 -21.89
C GLY A 71 6.81 -12.88 -22.44
N LEU A 72 7.32 -13.48 -23.52
CA LEU A 72 6.82 -14.74 -24.10
C LEU A 72 7.79 -15.91 -23.91
N GLY A 73 8.75 -15.80 -22.98
CA GLY A 73 9.73 -16.86 -22.69
C GLY A 73 9.09 -18.18 -22.22
N CYS A 74 7.90 -18.09 -21.64
CA CYS A 74 6.98 -19.21 -21.42
C CYS A 74 5.71 -18.94 -22.23
N PRO A 75 5.56 -19.50 -23.44
CA PRO A 75 4.49 -19.13 -24.37
C PRO A 75 3.09 -19.56 -23.94
N THR A 76 2.97 -20.45 -22.95
CA THR A 76 1.68 -20.87 -22.42
C THR A 76 1.46 -20.36 -20.99
N TRP A 77 0.23 -20.52 -20.49
CA TRP A 77 -0.15 -20.25 -19.11
C TRP A 77 -1.34 -21.14 -18.73
N PRO A 78 -1.40 -21.75 -17.53
CA PRO A 78 -0.48 -21.62 -16.38
C PRO A 78 0.78 -22.49 -16.47
N GLN A 79 0.85 -23.39 -17.45
CA GLN A 79 2.07 -24.11 -17.80
C GLN A 79 3.09 -23.15 -18.43
N CYS A 80 4.37 -23.53 -18.51
CA CYS A 80 5.36 -22.72 -19.23
C CYS A 80 5.35 -23.05 -20.73
N THR A 81 5.20 -24.35 -21.05
CA THR A 81 4.99 -24.87 -22.41
C THR A 81 3.90 -25.94 -22.37
N ASP A 82 3.42 -26.38 -23.52
CA ASP A 82 2.48 -27.50 -23.59
C ASP A 82 3.04 -28.75 -22.88
N GLY A 83 2.33 -29.21 -21.86
CA GLY A 83 2.70 -30.38 -21.07
C GLY A 83 3.79 -30.16 -20.00
N SER A 84 4.31 -28.93 -19.81
CA SER A 84 5.36 -28.66 -18.81
C SER A 84 5.17 -27.35 -18.04
N PHE A 85 5.26 -27.43 -16.71
CA PHE A 85 5.27 -26.25 -15.83
C PHE A 85 6.64 -25.57 -15.70
N VAL A 86 7.71 -26.19 -16.20
CA VAL A 86 9.09 -25.68 -16.11
C VAL A 86 9.68 -25.47 -17.51
N PRO A 87 10.58 -24.49 -17.70
CA PRO A 87 11.22 -24.27 -18.98
C PRO A 87 12.18 -25.41 -19.32
N HIS A 88 12.19 -25.85 -20.57
CA HIS A 88 13.20 -26.77 -21.10
C HIS A 88 14.37 -25.98 -21.71
N GLN A 89 15.52 -26.64 -21.87
CA GLN A 89 16.76 -26.01 -22.35
C GLN A 89 16.60 -25.23 -23.67
N ALA A 90 15.74 -25.69 -24.58
CA ALA A 90 15.52 -25.01 -25.85
C ALA A 90 14.84 -23.62 -25.76
N LEU A 91 14.24 -23.25 -24.61
CA LEU A 91 13.73 -21.88 -24.38
C LEU A 91 14.84 -20.89 -23.95
N GLY A 92 16.03 -21.42 -23.64
CA GLY A 92 17.20 -20.61 -23.30
C GLY A 92 16.98 -19.64 -22.13
N MET A 93 17.64 -18.49 -22.20
CA MET A 93 17.64 -17.49 -21.13
C MET A 93 16.29 -16.79 -20.97
N HIS A 94 15.55 -16.55 -22.05
CA HIS A 94 14.24 -15.89 -21.99
C HIS A 94 13.21 -16.72 -21.19
N GLY A 95 13.19 -18.04 -21.41
CA GLY A 95 12.36 -18.94 -20.60
C GLY A 95 12.74 -18.95 -19.13
N ALA A 96 14.03 -18.88 -18.80
CA ALA A 96 14.50 -18.80 -17.42
C ALA A 96 14.12 -17.47 -16.74
N ILE A 97 14.21 -16.33 -17.46
CA ILE A 97 13.84 -15.00 -16.95
C ILE A 97 12.34 -14.93 -16.64
N GLU A 98 11.50 -15.34 -17.59
CA GLU A 98 10.03 -15.33 -17.43
C GLU A 98 9.58 -16.30 -16.33
N PHE A 99 10.06 -17.54 -16.36
CA PHE A 99 9.75 -18.52 -15.32
C PHE A 99 10.21 -18.05 -13.93
N GLY A 100 11.39 -17.44 -13.84
CA GLY A 100 11.91 -16.84 -12.61
C GLY A 100 10.97 -15.79 -12.04
N ASN A 101 10.46 -14.90 -12.89
CA ASN A 101 9.47 -13.89 -12.47
C ASN A 101 8.13 -14.52 -12.06
N ARG A 102 7.66 -15.57 -12.75
CA ARG A 102 6.48 -16.34 -12.32
C ARG A 102 6.67 -16.92 -10.92
N MET A 103 7.86 -17.42 -10.60
CA MET A 103 8.17 -17.98 -9.27
C MET A 103 8.17 -16.93 -8.15
N LEU A 104 8.49 -15.67 -8.45
CA LEU A 104 8.38 -14.58 -7.46
C LEU A 104 6.94 -14.36 -6.97
N THR A 105 5.93 -14.73 -7.76
CA THR A 105 4.53 -14.71 -7.31
C THR A 105 4.32 -15.54 -6.04
N TRP A 106 5.02 -16.65 -5.87
CA TRP A 106 4.94 -17.47 -4.65
C TRP A 106 5.52 -16.74 -3.43
N VAL A 107 6.60 -15.97 -3.62
CA VAL A 107 7.13 -15.10 -2.56
C VAL A 107 6.08 -14.06 -2.16
N LEU A 108 5.41 -13.44 -3.14
CA LEU A 108 4.31 -12.50 -2.88
C LEU A 108 3.16 -13.17 -2.12
N VAL A 109 2.76 -14.38 -2.52
CA VAL A 109 1.70 -15.15 -1.84
C VAL A 109 2.06 -15.46 -0.39
N VAL A 110 3.29 -15.92 -0.13
CA VAL A 110 3.76 -16.21 1.23
C VAL A 110 3.74 -14.95 2.11
N VAL A 111 4.24 -13.83 1.58
CA VAL A 111 4.23 -12.55 2.31
C VAL A 111 2.79 -12.04 2.52
N ALA A 112 1.90 -12.23 1.55
CA ALA A 112 0.49 -11.85 1.66
C ALA A 112 -0.28 -12.68 2.66
N ILE A 113 -0.08 -14.00 2.68
CA ILE A 113 -0.66 -14.86 3.70
C ILE A 113 -0.09 -14.50 5.08
N GLY A 114 1.22 -14.27 5.20
CA GLY A 114 1.86 -13.81 6.43
C GLY A 114 1.26 -12.49 6.95
N THR A 115 1.11 -11.51 6.07
CA THR A 115 0.48 -10.21 6.36
C THR A 115 -0.98 -10.37 6.77
N TRP A 116 -1.75 -11.15 6.02
CA TRP A 116 -3.16 -11.44 6.28
C TRP A 116 -3.34 -12.10 7.64
N LEU A 117 -2.58 -13.16 7.94
CA LEU A 117 -2.61 -13.84 9.24
C LEU A 117 -2.21 -12.89 10.38
N ALA A 118 -1.15 -12.10 10.20
CA ALA A 118 -0.70 -11.16 11.22
C ALA A 118 -1.76 -10.10 11.54
N VAL A 119 -2.41 -9.53 10.52
CA VAL A 119 -3.51 -8.56 10.67
C VAL A 119 -4.72 -9.21 11.34
N PHE A 120 -5.12 -10.41 10.92
CA PHE A 120 -6.32 -11.08 11.46
C PHE A 120 -6.16 -11.58 12.90
N ARG A 121 -4.96 -12.03 13.27
CA ARG A 121 -4.67 -12.52 14.63
C ARG A 121 -4.44 -11.37 15.62
N ARG A 122 -4.01 -10.19 15.17
CA ARG A 122 -3.84 -9.02 16.04
C ARG A 122 -5.21 -8.52 16.52
N ARG A 123 -5.42 -8.55 17.84
CA ARG A 123 -6.66 -8.11 18.50
C ARG A 123 -7.00 -6.65 18.21
N GLY A 124 -5.99 -5.78 18.08
CA GLY A 124 -6.17 -4.36 17.81
C GLY A 124 -6.33 -3.97 16.33
N SER A 125 -6.42 -4.93 15.40
CA SER A 125 -6.62 -4.61 13.97
C SER A 125 -8.09 -4.31 13.68
N THR A 126 -8.35 -3.18 13.02
CA THR A 126 -9.69 -2.74 12.66
C THR A 126 -10.30 -3.61 11.55
N ARG A 127 -11.63 -3.52 11.34
CA ARG A 127 -12.28 -4.14 10.17
C ARG A 127 -11.68 -3.64 8.85
N GLY A 128 -11.32 -2.36 8.79
CA GLY A 128 -10.69 -1.76 7.62
C GLY A 128 -9.32 -2.36 7.30
N ASP A 129 -8.50 -2.65 8.31
CA ASP A 129 -7.18 -3.27 8.10
C ASP A 129 -7.30 -4.70 7.59
N ARG A 130 -8.25 -5.46 8.15
CA ARG A 130 -8.57 -6.83 7.71
C ARG A 130 -9.06 -6.86 6.26
N TRP A 131 -9.92 -5.91 5.89
CA TRP A 131 -10.39 -5.76 4.52
C TRP A 131 -9.25 -5.42 3.55
N LEU A 132 -8.40 -4.44 3.90
CA LEU A 132 -7.21 -4.09 3.10
C LEU A 132 -6.28 -5.28 2.89
N ALA A 133 -5.95 -6.01 3.96
CA ALA A 133 -5.11 -7.19 3.87
C ALA A 133 -5.73 -8.27 2.98
N THR A 134 -7.05 -8.44 3.03
CA THR A 134 -7.78 -9.39 2.19
C THR A 134 -7.77 -8.96 0.71
N LEU A 135 -8.01 -7.68 0.43
CA LEU A 135 -7.94 -7.14 -0.94
C LEU A 135 -6.55 -7.30 -1.55
N ILE A 136 -5.49 -7.03 -0.78
CA ILE A 136 -4.11 -7.22 -1.26
C ILE A 136 -3.85 -8.71 -1.54
N ALA A 137 -4.25 -9.60 -0.63
CA ALA A 137 -4.05 -11.04 -0.78
C ALA A 137 -4.81 -11.63 -1.99
N LEU A 138 -6.04 -11.17 -2.24
CA LEU A 138 -6.84 -11.57 -3.43
C LEU A 138 -6.37 -10.87 -4.71
N GLY A 139 -5.76 -9.70 -4.60
CA GLY A 139 -5.22 -8.96 -5.73
C GLY A 139 -4.04 -9.65 -6.40
N ILE A 140 -3.24 -10.42 -5.65
CA ILE A 140 -2.08 -11.18 -6.18
C ILE A 140 -2.48 -12.31 -7.15
N PRO A 141 -3.41 -13.24 -6.82
CA PRO A 141 -3.86 -14.22 -7.79
C PRO A 141 -4.61 -13.56 -8.96
N PHE A 142 -5.36 -12.47 -8.72
CA PHE A 142 -5.98 -11.71 -9.81
C PHE A 142 -4.93 -11.11 -10.75
N GLN A 143 -3.84 -10.57 -10.21
CA GLN A 143 -2.68 -10.12 -10.97
C GLN A 143 -2.08 -11.25 -11.82
N ALA A 144 -1.86 -12.42 -11.24
CA ALA A 144 -1.31 -13.57 -11.95
C ALA A 144 -2.19 -13.99 -13.13
N VAL A 145 -3.51 -13.92 -12.99
CA VAL A 145 -4.47 -14.18 -14.08
C VAL A 145 -4.32 -13.15 -15.19
N ILE A 146 -4.31 -11.84 -14.88
CA ILE A 146 -4.14 -10.79 -15.90
C ILE A 146 -2.77 -10.91 -16.59
N GLY A 147 -1.72 -11.24 -15.84
CA GLY A 147 -0.40 -11.53 -16.38
C GLY A 147 -0.42 -12.72 -17.35
N GLY A 148 -1.12 -13.80 -16.98
CA GLY A 148 -1.36 -14.94 -17.86
C GLY A 148 -2.12 -14.56 -19.14
N ILE A 149 -3.16 -13.73 -19.03
CA ILE A 149 -3.90 -13.22 -20.20
C ILE A 149 -2.96 -12.40 -21.10
N SER A 150 -2.00 -11.65 -20.54
CA SER A 150 -1.04 -10.91 -21.36
C SER A 150 -0.18 -11.84 -22.22
N VAL A 151 0.21 -13.01 -21.70
CA VAL A 151 0.91 -14.03 -22.49
C VAL A 151 0.00 -14.62 -23.57
N LEU A 152 -1.24 -14.97 -23.21
CA LEU A 152 -2.23 -15.55 -24.14
C LEU A 152 -2.70 -14.58 -25.24
N THR A 153 -2.38 -13.30 -25.11
CA THR A 153 -2.74 -12.24 -26.06
C THR A 153 -1.51 -11.59 -26.68
N ASP A 154 -0.38 -12.33 -26.69
CA ASP A 154 0.89 -11.92 -27.31
C ASP A 154 1.36 -10.53 -26.85
N LEU A 155 1.25 -10.27 -25.55
CA LEU A 155 1.60 -9.00 -24.89
C LEU A 155 0.76 -7.80 -25.35
N ASN A 156 -0.54 -8.01 -25.61
CA ASN A 156 -1.47 -6.94 -25.95
C ASN A 156 -1.28 -5.71 -25.02
N PRO A 157 -1.03 -4.51 -25.56
CA PRO A 157 -0.58 -3.36 -24.78
C PRO A 157 -1.63 -2.89 -23.76
N TRP A 158 -2.92 -3.12 -24.03
CA TRP A 158 -4.00 -2.77 -23.10
C TRP A 158 -4.09 -3.74 -21.92
N VAL A 159 -3.80 -5.02 -22.15
CA VAL A 159 -3.74 -6.03 -21.08
C VAL A 159 -2.50 -5.81 -20.22
N VAL A 160 -1.35 -5.55 -20.84
CA VAL A 160 -0.10 -5.21 -20.11
C VAL A 160 -0.27 -3.92 -19.29
N SER A 161 -0.94 -2.91 -19.85
CA SER A 161 -1.30 -1.68 -19.14
C SER A 161 -2.18 -1.97 -17.92
N LEU A 162 -3.24 -2.78 -18.09
CA LEU A 162 -4.12 -3.19 -16.99
C LEU A 162 -3.36 -3.91 -15.87
N HIS A 163 -2.46 -4.84 -16.24
CA HIS A 163 -1.60 -5.56 -15.31
C HIS A 163 -0.73 -4.60 -14.48
N PHE A 164 -0.09 -3.61 -15.13
CA PHE A 164 0.73 -2.61 -14.45
C PHE A 164 -0.07 -1.65 -13.56
N VAL A 165 -1.21 -1.14 -14.05
CA VAL A 165 -2.10 -0.24 -13.28
C VAL A 165 -2.63 -0.93 -12.03
N LEU A 166 -3.05 -2.20 -12.14
CA LEU A 166 -3.46 -2.98 -10.98
C LEU A 166 -2.28 -3.20 -10.01
N SER A 167 -1.03 -3.27 -10.48
CA SER A 167 0.15 -3.45 -9.60
C SER A 167 0.37 -2.18 -8.78
N MET A 168 0.23 -1.01 -9.41
CA MET A 168 0.25 0.27 -8.72
C MET A 168 -0.90 0.40 -7.71
N ALA A 169 -2.04 -0.27 -7.95
CA ALA A 169 -3.17 -0.27 -7.01
C ALA A 169 -2.79 -1.05 -5.75
N LEU A 170 -2.17 -2.22 -5.92
CA LEU A 170 -1.67 -3.02 -4.79
C LEU A 170 -0.57 -2.30 -4.02
N VAL A 171 0.33 -1.57 -4.70
CA VAL A 171 1.33 -0.70 -4.05
C VAL A 171 0.65 0.39 -3.22
N SER A 172 -0.37 1.06 -3.77
CA SER A 172 -1.14 2.07 -3.03
C SER A 172 -1.86 1.47 -1.81
N LEU A 173 -2.55 0.34 -1.96
CA LEU A 173 -3.22 -0.35 -0.85
C LEU A 173 -2.24 -0.84 0.22
N ALA A 174 -1.10 -1.39 -0.18
CA ALA A 174 -0.04 -1.78 0.74
C ALA A 174 0.53 -0.56 1.49
N THR A 175 0.66 0.59 0.82
CA THR A 175 1.04 1.86 1.46
C THR A 175 0.02 2.30 2.50
N VAL A 176 -1.28 2.18 2.22
CA VAL A 176 -2.35 2.45 3.20
C VAL A 176 -2.21 1.53 4.42
N LEU A 177 -1.98 0.23 4.20
CA LEU A 177 -1.81 -0.73 5.28
C LEU A 177 -0.56 -0.41 6.13
N VAL A 178 0.57 -0.08 5.50
CA VAL A 178 1.79 0.39 6.17
C VAL A 178 1.51 1.64 6.99
N PHE A 179 0.82 2.62 6.42
CA PHE A 179 0.52 3.87 7.10
C PHE A 179 -0.30 3.65 8.37
N ARG A 180 -1.37 2.83 8.29
CA ARG A 180 -2.30 2.52 9.38
C ARG A 180 -1.71 1.63 10.47
N THR A 181 -0.81 0.72 10.09
CA THR A 181 -0.18 -0.22 11.03
C THR A 181 1.11 0.32 11.64
N SER A 182 1.61 1.46 11.14
CA SER A 182 2.77 2.16 11.68
C SER A 182 2.63 2.40 13.18
N PRO A 183 3.61 1.96 14.00
CA PRO A 183 3.63 2.28 15.43
C PRO A 183 4.10 3.72 15.70
N HIS A 184 4.56 4.43 14.66
CA HIS A 184 5.01 5.81 14.79
C HIS A 184 3.81 6.76 14.81
N GLU A 185 3.65 7.48 15.92
CA GLU A 185 2.77 8.63 16.02
C GLU A 185 3.22 9.70 15.03
N ARG A 186 2.26 10.43 14.46
CA ARG A 186 2.55 11.51 13.51
C ARG A 186 2.03 12.80 14.08
N ASP A 187 2.88 13.82 14.06
CA ASP A 187 2.49 15.17 14.43
C ASP A 187 1.35 15.65 13.52
N LYS A 188 0.40 16.34 14.13
CA LYS A 188 -0.78 16.90 13.48
C LYS A 188 -0.70 18.41 13.52
N THR A 189 -1.16 19.07 12.46
CA THR A 189 -1.31 20.53 12.50
C THR A 189 -2.57 20.94 13.26
N THR A 190 -2.51 22.08 13.95
CA THR A 190 -3.68 22.76 14.52
C THR A 190 -4.28 23.79 13.55
N ASN A 191 -3.60 24.08 12.43
CA ASN A 191 -4.08 25.03 11.42
C ASN A 191 -5.08 24.36 10.46
N ILE A 192 -6.37 24.58 10.72
CA ILE A 192 -7.48 23.95 10.00
C ILE A 192 -7.50 24.32 8.51
N VAL A 193 -7.29 25.60 8.19
CA VAL A 193 -7.30 26.07 6.79
C VAL A 193 -6.16 25.42 6.01
N ALA A 194 -4.97 25.35 6.60
CA ALA A 194 -3.81 24.69 6.02
C ALA A 194 -4.06 23.18 5.80
N ALA A 195 -4.70 22.50 6.76
CA ALA A 195 -5.07 21.09 6.63
C ALA A 195 -6.09 20.85 5.51
N ARG A 196 -7.06 21.76 5.33
CA ARG A 196 -8.05 21.69 4.25
C ARG A 196 -7.42 21.84 2.88
N LEU A 197 -6.61 22.89 2.71
CA LEU A 197 -5.89 23.14 1.46
C LEU A 197 -4.90 22.01 1.15
N GLY A 198 -4.08 21.60 2.12
CA GLY A 198 -3.08 20.53 1.94
C GLY A 198 -3.70 19.19 1.56
N SER A 199 -4.85 18.84 2.13
CA SER A 199 -5.62 17.65 1.75
C SER A 199 -6.18 17.73 0.33
N ALA A 200 -6.77 18.87 -0.06
CA ALA A 200 -7.28 19.07 -1.40
C ALA A 200 -6.16 18.94 -2.45
N LEU A 201 -5.02 19.60 -2.20
CA LEU A 201 -3.82 19.47 -3.05
C LEU A 201 -3.32 18.03 -3.10
N SER A 202 -3.27 17.33 -1.97
CA SER A 202 -2.81 15.93 -1.91
C SER A 202 -3.71 14.99 -2.69
N TRP A 203 -5.03 15.18 -2.65
CA TRP A 203 -5.97 14.41 -3.47
C TRP A 203 -5.82 14.69 -4.96
N LEU A 204 -5.63 15.96 -5.34
CA LEU A 204 -5.33 16.31 -6.74
C LEU A 204 -4.03 15.64 -7.20
N ILE A 205 -2.95 15.71 -6.39
CA ILE A 205 -1.69 15.01 -6.67
C ILE A 205 -1.92 13.51 -6.84
N TYR A 206 -2.70 12.88 -5.95
CA TYR A 206 -2.97 11.45 -6.02
C TYR A 206 -3.72 11.05 -7.30
N VAL A 207 -4.79 11.76 -7.65
CA VAL A 207 -5.56 11.50 -8.87
C VAL A 207 -4.71 11.74 -10.12
N LEU A 208 -3.94 12.83 -10.15
CA LEU A 208 -3.06 13.13 -11.28
C LEU A 208 -1.89 12.15 -11.38
N THR A 209 -1.40 11.59 -10.27
CA THR A 209 -0.38 10.52 -10.27
C THR A 209 -0.94 9.26 -10.95
N TRP A 210 -2.17 8.88 -10.62
CA TRP A 210 -2.88 7.79 -11.30
C TRP A 210 -3.04 8.04 -12.80
N ALA A 211 -3.49 9.23 -13.18
CA ALA A 211 -3.66 9.58 -14.58
C ALA A 211 -2.31 9.58 -15.33
N THR A 212 -1.27 10.13 -14.72
CA THR A 212 0.10 10.16 -15.28
C THR A 212 0.64 8.75 -15.49
N ILE A 213 0.46 7.85 -14.51
CA ILE A 213 0.85 6.44 -14.61
C ILE A 213 0.11 5.75 -15.77
N TYR A 214 -1.21 5.95 -15.89
CA TYR A 214 -1.98 5.38 -16.97
C TYR A 214 -1.56 5.93 -18.34
N VAL A 215 -1.39 7.23 -18.49
CA VAL A 215 -0.88 7.81 -19.74
C VAL A 215 0.53 7.28 -20.04
N GLY A 216 1.37 7.07 -19.01
CA GLY A 216 2.69 6.46 -19.16
C GLY A 216 2.65 5.03 -19.69
N THR A 217 1.66 4.21 -19.30
CA THR A 217 1.48 2.88 -19.90
C THR A 217 0.97 2.96 -21.34
N VAL A 218 0.20 3.99 -21.69
CA VAL A 218 -0.20 4.27 -23.08
C VAL A 218 1.01 4.65 -23.95
N VAL A 219 1.92 5.51 -23.46
CA VAL A 219 3.21 5.82 -24.13
C VAL A 219 4.02 4.55 -24.37
N THR A 220 4.04 3.69 -23.35
CA THR A 220 4.76 2.43 -23.40
C THR A 220 4.20 1.46 -24.44
N GLY A 221 2.88 1.50 -24.69
CA GLY A 221 2.20 0.71 -25.73
C GLY A 221 2.27 1.30 -27.15
N SER A 222 2.54 2.60 -27.29
CA SER A 222 2.77 3.24 -28.60
C SER A 222 4.24 3.18 -29.02
N GLY A 223 5.17 3.22 -28.05
CA GLY A 223 6.61 3.22 -28.29
C GLY A 223 7.21 1.89 -28.77
N PRO A 224 8.52 1.87 -29.11
CA PRO A 224 9.19 0.74 -29.75
C PRO A 224 9.45 -0.47 -28.84
N HIS A 225 9.35 -0.32 -27.52
CA HIS A 225 9.48 -1.43 -26.57
C HIS A 225 8.12 -1.76 -25.97
N ALA A 226 7.37 -2.72 -26.53
CA ALA A 226 6.05 -3.19 -26.05
C ALA A 226 6.16 -4.41 -25.12
N GLY A 227 7.32 -5.06 -25.11
CA GLY A 227 7.63 -6.26 -24.33
C GLY A 227 8.31 -7.36 -25.15
N ASP A 228 8.17 -7.26 -26.47
CA ASP A 228 8.93 -7.96 -27.49
C ASP A 228 9.06 -7.02 -28.72
N ALA A 229 9.92 -7.36 -29.69
CA ALA A 229 9.97 -6.68 -30.97
C ALA A 229 8.66 -6.84 -31.75
N ASP A 230 8.09 -8.05 -31.75
CA ASP A 230 6.91 -8.42 -32.52
C ASP A 230 5.57 -8.16 -31.79
N ALA A 231 5.64 -7.69 -30.53
CA ALA A 231 4.46 -7.42 -29.73
C ALA A 231 3.56 -6.32 -30.36
N PRO A 232 2.22 -6.46 -30.30
CA PRO A 232 1.28 -5.49 -30.84
C PRO A 232 1.43 -4.10 -30.23
N ARG A 233 1.24 -3.07 -31.05
CA ARG A 233 1.19 -1.67 -30.60
C ARG A 233 -0.25 -1.18 -30.52
N ASN A 234 -0.47 -0.11 -29.75
CA ASN A 234 -1.80 0.51 -29.64
C ASN A 234 -2.18 1.40 -30.83
N GLY A 235 -1.27 1.64 -31.78
CA GLY A 235 -1.50 2.41 -33.00
C GLY A 235 -1.54 3.93 -32.81
N LEU A 236 -1.22 4.43 -31.63
CA LEU A 236 -1.16 5.88 -31.34
C LEU A 236 0.21 6.44 -31.68
N ASP A 237 0.27 7.73 -32.01
CA ASP A 237 1.53 8.43 -32.26
C ASP A 237 2.38 8.51 -30.97
N PRO A 238 3.62 7.96 -30.95
CA PRO A 238 4.46 7.94 -29.75
C PRO A 238 4.86 9.34 -29.28
N GLY A 239 5.07 10.28 -30.20
CA GLY A 239 5.44 11.65 -29.88
C GLY A 239 4.31 12.38 -29.16
N ALA A 240 3.10 12.32 -29.70
CA ALA A 240 1.90 12.93 -29.12
C ALA A 240 1.56 12.33 -27.76
N MET A 241 1.65 11.01 -27.59
CA MET A 241 1.41 10.38 -26.29
C MET A 241 2.49 10.76 -25.26
N THR A 242 3.75 10.85 -25.68
CA THR A 242 4.85 11.29 -24.80
C THR A 242 4.65 12.73 -24.35
N GLN A 243 4.24 13.62 -25.26
CA GLN A 243 3.91 15.00 -24.92
C GLN A 243 2.74 15.06 -23.93
N LEU A 244 1.66 14.30 -24.18
CA LEU A 244 0.53 14.23 -23.27
C LEU A 244 0.96 13.76 -21.87
N HIS A 245 1.82 12.73 -21.79
CA HIS A 245 2.38 12.30 -20.50
C HIS A 245 3.17 13.42 -19.81
N ALA A 246 4.02 14.14 -20.55
CA ALA A 246 4.79 15.26 -20.01
C ALA A 246 3.90 16.40 -19.50
N ASP A 247 2.79 16.70 -20.18
CA ASP A 247 1.83 17.73 -19.76
C ASP A 247 1.24 17.40 -18.37
N PHE A 248 0.88 16.15 -18.13
CA PHE A 248 0.43 15.69 -16.80
C PHE A 248 1.54 15.81 -15.75
N VAL A 249 2.79 15.51 -16.12
CA VAL A 249 3.95 15.67 -15.22
C VAL A 249 4.16 17.15 -14.86
N PHE A 250 4.05 18.09 -15.80
CA PHE A 250 4.18 19.52 -15.49
C PHE A 250 3.11 20.01 -14.52
N VAL A 251 1.86 19.56 -14.67
CA VAL A 251 0.78 19.85 -13.71
C VAL A 251 1.11 19.25 -12.34
N LEU A 252 1.59 18.01 -12.29
CA LEU A 252 2.03 17.37 -11.04
C LEU A 252 3.17 18.14 -10.36
N VAL A 253 4.14 18.65 -11.12
CA VAL A 253 5.25 19.46 -10.58
C VAL A 253 4.70 20.73 -9.95
N GLY A 254 3.80 21.44 -10.63
CA GLY A 254 3.13 22.63 -10.08
C GLY A 254 2.40 22.34 -8.77
N LEU A 255 1.62 21.25 -8.71
CA LEU A 255 0.90 20.84 -7.50
C LEU A 255 1.85 20.39 -6.37
N ALA A 256 2.92 19.67 -6.70
CA ALA A 256 3.92 19.22 -5.74
C ALA A 256 4.67 20.40 -5.10
N LEU A 257 5.04 21.40 -5.91
CA LEU A 257 5.63 22.64 -5.41
C LEU A 257 4.62 23.42 -4.56
N ALA A 258 3.36 23.51 -4.98
CA ALA A 258 2.32 24.19 -4.20
C ALA A 258 2.16 23.56 -2.80
N VAL A 259 2.02 22.23 -2.70
CA VAL A 259 1.88 21.58 -1.38
C VAL A 259 3.14 21.70 -0.53
N ALA A 260 4.34 21.66 -1.14
CA ALA A 260 5.60 21.83 -0.43
C ALA A 260 5.78 23.25 0.10
N VAL A 261 5.45 24.27 -0.70
CA VAL A 261 5.48 25.69 -0.29
C VAL A 261 4.46 25.93 0.82
N THR A 262 3.22 25.48 0.65
CA THR A 262 2.18 25.58 1.69
C THR A 262 2.64 24.94 3.00
N ALA A 263 3.15 23.71 2.94
CA ALA A 263 3.64 23.03 4.13
C ALA A 263 4.81 23.77 4.78
N ARG A 264 5.77 24.24 3.99
CA ARG A 264 6.98 24.91 4.48
C ARG A 264 6.71 26.29 5.09
N VAL A 265 5.86 27.09 4.45
CA VAL A 265 5.51 28.45 4.87
C VAL A 265 4.62 28.41 6.12
N LEU A 266 3.65 27.49 6.15
CA LEU A 266 2.75 27.31 7.29
C LEU A 266 3.33 26.39 8.37
N GLN A 267 4.60 26.01 8.25
CA GLN A 267 5.36 25.19 9.21
C GLN A 267 4.65 23.88 9.58
N LEU A 268 4.02 23.25 8.60
CA LEU A 268 3.27 22.02 8.79
C LEU A 268 4.23 20.82 8.98
N PRO A 269 3.86 19.82 9.80
CA PRO A 269 4.68 18.64 10.04
C PRO A 269 4.94 17.81 8.76
N GLN A 270 4.06 17.94 7.75
CA GLN A 270 4.16 17.28 6.45
C GLN A 270 5.28 17.84 5.55
N THR A 271 5.94 18.94 5.92
CA THR A 271 6.94 19.62 5.09
C THR A 271 8.00 18.66 4.52
N ARG A 272 8.56 17.78 5.36
CA ARG A 272 9.59 16.84 4.92
C ARG A 272 9.06 15.86 3.87
N ALA A 273 7.86 15.32 4.06
CA ALA A 273 7.24 14.40 3.11
C ALA A 273 6.95 15.08 1.77
N ALA A 274 6.45 16.32 1.80
CA ALA A 274 6.21 17.10 0.59
C ALA A 274 7.50 17.38 -0.19
N LEU A 275 8.60 17.74 0.51
CA LEU A 275 9.90 17.96 -0.13
C LEU A 275 10.51 16.68 -0.71
N ILE A 276 10.37 15.54 -0.01
CA ILE A 276 10.79 14.24 -0.56
C ILE A 276 10.01 13.91 -1.82
N TYR A 277 8.69 14.14 -1.83
CA TYR A 277 7.85 13.93 -3.01
C TYR A 277 8.29 14.80 -4.19
N VAL A 278 8.56 16.10 -3.97
CA VAL A 278 9.10 17.01 -4.98
C VAL A 278 10.44 16.50 -5.52
N GLY A 279 11.35 16.09 -4.64
CA GLY A 279 12.65 15.54 -5.05
C GLY A 279 12.54 14.27 -5.89
N LEU A 280 11.66 13.34 -5.50
CA LEU A 280 11.37 12.14 -6.27
C LEU A 280 10.77 12.47 -7.64
N LEU A 281 9.84 13.43 -7.70
CA LEU A 281 9.19 13.83 -8.95
C LEU A 281 10.18 14.52 -9.89
N ALA A 282 11.05 15.38 -9.36
CA ALA A 282 12.11 16.01 -10.14
C ALA A 282 13.10 14.97 -10.70
N LEU A 283 13.54 14.03 -9.87
CA LEU A 283 14.40 12.93 -10.30
C LEU A 283 13.71 12.11 -11.41
N GLN A 284 12.43 11.80 -11.24
CA GLN A 284 11.65 11.07 -12.23
C GLN A 284 11.51 11.82 -13.56
N GLY A 285 11.29 13.14 -13.51
CA GLY A 285 11.27 14.00 -14.69
C GLY A 285 12.61 14.01 -15.43
N VAL A 286 13.72 14.07 -14.70
CA VAL A 286 15.08 13.95 -15.28
C VAL A 286 15.28 12.58 -15.93
N ILE A 287 14.94 11.49 -15.24
CA ILE A 287 15.04 10.13 -15.78
C ILE A 287 14.19 10.02 -17.06
N GLY A 288 12.93 10.48 -17.04
CA GLY A 288 12.04 10.47 -18.21
C GLY A 288 12.57 11.28 -19.38
N GLY A 289 13.10 12.48 -19.13
CA GLY A 289 13.71 13.32 -20.15
C GLY A 289 14.94 12.68 -20.80
N ILE A 290 15.83 12.09 -20.00
CA ILE A 290 17.01 11.38 -20.51
C ILE A 290 16.58 10.13 -21.29
N GLN A 291 15.60 9.36 -20.81
CA GLN A 291 15.06 8.21 -21.54
C GLN A 291 14.58 8.59 -22.93
N TYR A 292 13.82 9.68 -23.04
CA TYR A 292 13.34 10.17 -24.33
C TYR A 292 14.48 10.58 -25.25
N ALA A 293 15.48 11.31 -24.72
CA ALA A 293 16.62 11.80 -25.49
C ALA A 293 17.63 10.71 -25.91
N THR A 294 17.68 9.59 -25.18
CA THR A 294 18.69 8.52 -25.37
C THR A 294 18.11 7.21 -25.89
N TYR A 295 16.91 7.26 -26.47
CA TYR A 295 16.25 6.09 -27.07
C TYR A 295 15.97 4.95 -26.07
N LEU A 296 15.46 5.32 -24.89
CA LEU A 296 14.86 4.40 -23.90
C LEU A 296 15.82 3.32 -23.37
N PRO A 297 17.01 3.66 -22.84
CA PRO A 297 17.94 2.65 -22.31
C PRO A 297 17.29 1.87 -21.16
N MET A 298 17.40 0.55 -21.22
CA MET A 298 16.71 -0.39 -20.32
C MET A 298 16.82 -0.01 -18.84
N ALA A 299 18.03 0.31 -18.37
CA ALA A 299 18.27 0.66 -16.97
C ALA A 299 17.47 1.89 -16.52
N LEU A 300 17.35 2.91 -17.38
CA LEU A 300 16.56 4.09 -17.05
C LEU A 300 15.06 3.80 -17.10
N VAL A 301 14.60 2.91 -18.00
CA VAL A 301 13.18 2.48 -18.00
C VAL A 301 12.82 1.74 -16.73
N ILE A 302 13.68 0.83 -16.25
CA ILE A 302 13.49 0.16 -14.97
C ILE A 302 13.50 1.17 -13.81
N ALA A 303 14.46 2.11 -13.82
CA ALA A 303 14.54 3.16 -12.81
C ALA A 303 13.28 4.04 -12.80
N HIS A 304 12.74 4.34 -13.98
CA HIS A 304 11.49 5.08 -14.12
C HIS A 304 10.30 4.27 -13.59
N MET A 305 10.20 2.97 -13.88
CA MET A 305 9.13 2.13 -13.30
C MET A 305 9.20 2.08 -11.76
N LEU A 306 10.41 1.97 -11.19
CA LEU A 306 10.62 2.05 -9.75
C LEU A 306 10.20 3.42 -9.21
N GLY A 307 10.63 4.50 -9.86
CA GLY A 307 10.26 5.87 -9.50
C GLY A 307 8.75 6.10 -9.51
N SER A 308 8.02 5.51 -10.46
CA SER A 308 6.55 5.55 -10.51
C SER A 308 5.91 4.88 -9.29
N ALA A 309 6.45 3.73 -8.85
CA ALA A 309 5.98 3.08 -7.63
C ALA A 309 6.28 3.92 -6.37
N LEU A 310 7.46 4.54 -6.29
CA LEU A 310 7.83 5.43 -5.18
C LEU A 310 6.98 6.71 -5.15
N LEU A 311 6.65 7.28 -6.31
CA LEU A 311 5.72 8.41 -6.43
C LEU A 311 4.30 8.02 -6.02
N MET A 312 3.82 6.83 -6.42
CA MET A 312 2.53 6.32 -5.94
C MET A 312 2.52 6.19 -4.40
N ILE A 313 3.57 5.64 -3.81
CA ILE A 313 3.73 5.58 -2.33
C ILE A 313 3.67 6.98 -1.73
N GLY A 314 4.43 7.93 -2.27
CA GLY A 314 4.48 9.31 -1.78
C GLY A 314 3.13 10.04 -1.88
N ALA A 315 2.44 9.91 -3.01
CA ALA A 315 1.13 10.51 -3.24
C ALA A 315 0.08 9.93 -2.27
N THR A 316 0.04 8.60 -2.11
CA THR A 316 -0.82 7.93 -1.13
C THR A 316 -0.50 8.40 0.30
N TRP A 317 0.78 8.52 0.64
CA TRP A 317 1.20 8.97 1.97
C TRP A 317 0.76 10.40 2.28
N LEU A 318 0.89 11.32 1.32
CA LEU A 318 0.44 12.71 1.47
C LEU A 318 -1.07 12.78 1.73
N VAL A 319 -1.88 12.07 0.94
CA VAL A 319 -3.34 12.00 1.14
C VAL A 319 -3.70 11.49 2.53
N LEU A 320 -3.03 10.43 3.00
CA LEU A 320 -3.33 9.83 4.30
C LEU A 320 -2.96 10.75 5.46
N TRP A 321 -1.82 11.44 5.38
CA TRP A 321 -1.35 12.33 6.45
C TRP A 321 -2.16 13.63 6.51
N PHE A 322 -2.37 14.32 5.39
CA PHE A 322 -3.26 15.50 5.40
C PHE A 322 -4.72 15.14 5.73
N GLY A 323 -5.18 13.95 5.32
CA GLY A 323 -6.52 13.45 5.64
C GLY A 323 -6.70 12.95 7.08
N SER A 324 -5.63 12.63 7.83
CA SER A 324 -5.74 12.33 9.25
C SER A 324 -5.96 13.59 10.09
N ASP A 325 -5.40 14.71 9.64
CA ASP A 325 -5.51 16.00 10.34
C ASP A 325 -6.94 16.57 10.24
N GLN A 326 -7.60 16.43 9.08
CA GLN A 326 -9.01 16.86 8.93
C GLN A 326 -9.99 16.06 9.79
N ARG A 327 -9.80 14.75 9.93
CA ARG A 327 -10.72 13.91 10.72
C ARG A 327 -10.65 14.22 12.21
N ALA A 328 -9.51 14.70 12.69
CA ALA A 328 -9.38 15.18 14.06
C ALA A 328 -10.21 16.45 14.32
N ASP A 329 -10.25 17.38 13.36
CA ASP A 329 -11.09 18.59 13.40
C ASP A 329 -12.58 18.25 13.50
N SER A 330 -13.10 17.40 12.59
CA SER A 330 -14.52 17.01 12.62
C SER A 330 -14.93 16.34 13.94
N ALA A 331 -14.05 15.54 14.54
CA ALA A 331 -14.31 14.90 15.83
C ALA A 331 -14.31 15.91 17.00
N GLN A 332 -13.44 16.93 16.97
CA GLN A 332 -13.42 17.99 17.99
C GLN A 332 -14.68 18.86 17.91
N LEU A 333 -15.12 19.24 16.71
CA LEU A 333 -16.33 20.04 16.49
C LEU A 333 -17.60 19.29 16.92
N SER A 334 -17.72 18.00 16.61
CA SER A 334 -18.87 17.19 17.03
C SER A 334 -18.88 16.85 18.53
N GLY A 335 -17.72 16.82 19.18
CA GLY A 335 -17.62 16.60 20.63
C GLY A 335 -17.92 17.86 21.45
N GLY A 336 -17.50 19.04 20.97
CA GLY A 336 -17.75 20.33 21.63
C GLY A 336 -19.23 20.69 21.73
N ASP A 337 -20.01 20.41 20.69
CA ASP A 337 -21.45 20.69 20.61
C ASP A 337 -22.28 19.83 21.60
N GLN A 338 -21.79 18.63 21.97
CA GLN A 338 -22.46 17.81 22.99
C GLN A 338 -22.21 18.30 24.42
N THR A 339 -21.02 18.83 24.71
CA THR A 339 -20.72 19.40 26.03
C THR A 339 -21.50 20.69 26.33
N ASP A 340 -21.74 21.53 25.32
CA ASP A 340 -22.54 22.76 25.49
C ASP A 340 -24.04 22.47 25.65
N GLN A 341 -24.58 21.43 24.99
CA GLN A 341 -25.97 21.02 25.16
C GLN A 341 -26.26 20.38 26.53
N VAL A 342 -25.30 19.65 27.11
CA VAL A 342 -25.43 19.11 28.48
C VAL A 342 -25.37 20.25 29.51
N GLY A 343 -24.45 21.21 29.33
CA GLY A 343 -24.32 22.38 30.21
C GLY A 343 -25.48 23.38 30.15
N GLN A 344 -26.27 23.39 29.06
CA GLN A 344 -27.51 24.16 28.95
C GLN A 344 -28.74 23.44 29.51
N ARG A 345 -28.81 22.10 29.41
CA ARG A 345 -29.90 21.33 30.06
C ARG A 345 -29.83 21.40 31.58
N GLU A 346 -28.63 21.38 32.16
CA GLU A 346 -28.46 21.47 33.62
C GLU A 346 -28.74 22.88 34.19
N ARG A 347 -28.74 23.93 33.35
CA ARG A 347 -29.09 25.30 33.77
C ARG A 347 -30.57 25.67 33.56
N GLY A 348 -31.34 24.81 32.89
CA GLY A 348 -32.76 25.04 32.61
C GLY A 348 -33.72 24.62 33.72
N ASP A 349 -33.26 23.83 34.70
CA ASP A 349 -34.13 23.18 35.71
C ASP A 349 -33.98 23.75 37.13
N ALA A 350 -33.51 24.98 37.30
CA ALA A 350 -33.56 25.64 38.62
C ALA A 350 -34.96 26.25 38.85
N PRO A 351 -35.79 25.72 39.76
CA PRO A 351 -37.08 26.34 40.07
C PRO A 351 -36.84 27.66 40.81
N VAL A 352 -37.41 28.73 40.27
CA VAL A 352 -37.53 30.02 40.94
C VAL A 352 -38.58 29.84 42.06
N ASN A 353 -38.13 29.86 43.31
CA ASN A 353 -38.99 30.06 44.49
C ASN A 353 -39.12 31.54 44.80
#